data_AF-A0A0Q6ZMY6-F1
#
_entry.id   AF-A0A0Q6ZMY6-F1
#
_cell.length_a   1.000
_cell.length_b   1.000
_cell.length_c   1.000
_cell.angle_alpha   90.00
_cell.angle_beta   90.00
_cell.angle_gamma   90.00
#
_symmetry.space_group_name_H-M   'P 1'
#
loop_
_entity.id
_entity.type
_entity.pdbx_description
1 polymer ?
#
loop_
_entity_poly.entity_id
_entity_poly.type
_entity_poly.pdbx_seq_one_letter_code
_entity_poly.pdbx_strand_id
1 'polypeptide(L)'
;MSKPNDDPENPEWTAADFARARPASELPEELRAFFPKTRGIQKTPTKIPVSLRLSAEVVERFRATGPGWQSRIDDILKKAVGL
;
A
#
# COMPACT_ATOMS: atom_id res chain seq x y z
N MET A 1 3.94 -21.93 -27.38
CA MET A 1 3.59 -20.61 -27.95
C MET A 1 2.07 -20.49 -27.90
N SER A 2 1.52 -19.48 -27.22
CA SER A 2 0.07 -19.24 -27.21
C SER A 2 -0.41 -18.94 -28.63
N LYS A 3 -1.54 -19.51 -29.02
CA LYS A 3 -2.16 -19.24 -30.33
C LYS A 3 -2.62 -17.78 -30.37
N PRO A 4 -2.51 -17.09 -31.53
CA PRO A 4 -3.14 -15.79 -31.73
C PRO A 4 -4.64 -15.91 -31.43
N ASN A 5 -5.21 -14.89 -30.78
CA ASN A 5 -6.65 -14.89 -30.51
C ASN A 5 -7.40 -14.49 -31.79
N ASP A 6 -7.87 -15.47 -32.56
CA ASP A 6 -8.61 -15.26 -33.82
C ASP A 6 -10.13 -14.98 -33.59
N ASP A 7 -10.53 -14.56 -32.39
CA ASP A 7 -11.93 -14.21 -32.10
C ASP A 7 -12.30 -12.89 -32.79
N PRO A 8 -13.19 -12.90 -33.80
CA PRO A 8 -13.56 -11.67 -34.52
C PRO A 8 -14.25 -10.64 -33.62
N GLU A 9 -14.88 -11.06 -32.51
CA GLU A 9 -15.55 -10.17 -31.56
C GLU A 9 -14.58 -9.64 -30.47
N ASN A 10 -13.37 -10.19 -30.38
CA ASN A 10 -12.37 -9.78 -29.41
C ASN A 10 -10.95 -9.79 -30.02
N PRO A 11 -10.69 -8.90 -30.99
CA PRO A 11 -9.39 -8.81 -31.64
C PRO A 11 -8.30 -8.38 -30.65
N GLU A 12 -7.06 -8.72 -30.97
CA GLU A 12 -5.90 -8.24 -30.20
C GLU A 12 -5.82 -6.71 -30.24
N TRP A 13 -5.56 -6.11 -29.08
CA TRP A 13 -5.44 -4.66 -28.96
C TRP A 13 -4.20 -4.15 -29.70
N THR A 14 -4.38 -3.09 -30.48
CA THR A 14 -3.30 -2.41 -31.20
C THR A 14 -2.77 -1.21 -30.40
N ALA A 15 -1.63 -0.66 -30.83
CA ALA A 15 -1.10 0.58 -30.25
C ALA A 15 -2.08 1.77 -30.37
N ALA A 16 -2.89 1.80 -31.42
CA ALA A 16 -3.93 2.81 -31.59
C ALA A 16 -5.04 2.68 -30.54
N ASP A 17 -5.39 1.45 -30.14
CA ASP A 17 -6.38 1.18 -29.10
C ASP A 17 -5.91 1.65 -27.72
N PHE A 18 -4.62 1.48 -27.42
CA PHE A 18 -4.01 2.06 -26.22
C PHE A 18 -3.98 3.59 -26.27
N ALA A 19 -3.67 4.19 -27.42
CA ALA A 19 -3.61 5.64 -27.57
C ALA A 19 -4.98 6.33 -27.36
N ARG A 20 -6.08 5.65 -27.70
CA ARG A 20 -7.45 6.12 -27.48
C ARG A 20 -8.05 5.68 -26.14
N ALA A 21 -7.34 4.89 -25.34
CA ALA A 21 -7.84 4.43 -24.06
C ALA A 21 -8.00 5.61 -23.08
N ARG A 22 -9.08 5.59 -22.30
CA ARG A 22 -9.38 6.62 -21.30
C ARG A 22 -9.16 6.06 -19.90
N PRO A 23 -8.67 6.88 -18.95
CA PRO A 23 -8.45 6.44 -17.58
C PRO A 23 -9.77 6.07 -16.90
N ALA A 24 -9.72 5.10 -15.99
CA ALA A 24 -10.89 4.65 -15.21
C ALA A 24 -11.53 5.77 -14.36
N SER A 25 -10.81 6.89 -14.13
CA SER A 25 -11.36 8.09 -13.50
C SER A 25 -12.46 8.77 -14.31
N GLU A 26 -12.53 8.52 -15.63
CA GLU A 26 -13.52 9.10 -16.52
C GLU A 26 -14.79 8.24 -16.69
N LEU A 27 -14.86 7.09 -16.01
CA LEU A 27 -16.08 6.28 -15.95
C LEU A 27 -17.18 7.00 -15.15
N PRO A 28 -18.46 6.78 -15.47
CA PRO A 28 -19.57 7.20 -14.61
C PRO A 28 -19.41 6.71 -13.17
N GLU A 29 -19.83 7.52 -12.20
CA GLU A 29 -19.65 7.21 -10.77
C GLU A 29 -20.34 5.90 -10.36
N GLU A 30 -21.50 5.61 -10.95
CA GLU A 30 -22.24 4.36 -10.75
C GLU A 30 -21.39 3.13 -11.11
N LEU A 31 -20.62 3.21 -12.21
CA LEU A 31 -19.73 2.13 -12.64
C LEU A 31 -18.45 2.09 -11.80
N ARG A 32 -17.92 3.25 -11.41
CA ARG A 32 -16.74 3.34 -10.52
C ARG A 32 -16.99 2.71 -9.15
N ALA A 33 -18.23 2.78 -8.65
CA ALA A 33 -18.61 2.21 -7.35
C ALA A 33 -18.47 0.68 -7.28
N PHE A 34 -18.50 -0.02 -8.42
CA PHE A 34 -18.30 -1.47 -8.48
C PHE A 34 -16.83 -1.89 -8.37
N PHE A 35 -15.88 -0.96 -8.54
CA PHE A 35 -14.46 -1.27 -8.39
C PHE A 35 -14.09 -1.33 -6.90
N PRO A 36 -13.24 -2.30 -6.49
CA PRO A 36 -12.79 -2.38 -5.11
C PRO A 36 -12.00 -1.11 -4.75
N LYS A 37 -12.33 -0.53 -3.59
CA LYS A 37 -11.54 0.57 -3.00
C LYS A 37 -10.18 0.02 -2.56
N THR A 38 -9.22 -0.04 -3.49
CA THR A 38 -7.85 -0.38 -3.17
C THR A 38 -7.23 0.76 -2.39
N ARG A 39 -6.64 0.43 -1.23
CA ARG A 39 -5.85 1.41 -0.48
C ARG A 39 -4.71 1.84 -1.40
N GLY A 40 -4.66 3.15 -1.70
CA GLY A 40 -3.64 3.69 -2.58
C GLY A 40 -2.23 3.38 -2.05
N ILE A 41 -1.25 3.44 -2.96
CA ILE A 41 0.17 3.31 -2.62
C ILE A 41 0.47 4.26 -1.46
N GLN A 42 1.09 3.74 -0.39
CA GLN A 42 1.58 4.55 0.71
C GLN A 42 2.61 5.53 0.18
N LYS A 43 2.23 6.81 0.05
CA LYS A 43 3.02 7.85 -0.62
C LYS A 43 4.31 8.21 0.12
N THR A 44 4.40 7.90 1.41
CA THR A 44 5.59 8.16 2.23
C THR A 44 5.64 7.21 3.43
N PRO A 45 6.74 6.47 3.64
CA PRO A 45 6.95 5.75 4.90
C PRO A 45 7.05 6.77 6.04
N THR A 46 6.10 6.77 6.97
CA THR A 46 6.12 7.68 8.13
C THR A 46 7.18 7.28 9.17
N LYS A 47 7.72 6.06 9.07
CA LYS A 47 8.70 5.51 10.02
C LYS A 47 9.94 5.06 9.26
N ILE A 48 11.10 5.47 9.75
CA ILE A 48 12.40 5.05 9.22
C ILE A 48 12.83 3.79 9.99
N PRO A 49 13.05 2.64 9.34
CA PRO A 49 13.56 1.45 10.01
C PRO A 49 15.02 1.68 10.40
N VAL A 50 15.31 1.64 11.70
CA VAL A 50 16.66 1.77 12.25
C VAL A 50 17.01 0.55 13.09
N SER A 51 18.27 0.12 13.04
CA SER A 51 18.79 -0.92 13.93
C SER A 51 19.27 -0.26 15.23
N LEU A 52 18.44 -0.31 16.27
CA LEU A 52 18.74 0.24 17.59
C LEU A 52 18.87 -0.88 18.62
N ARG A 53 19.96 -0.87 19.40
CA ARG A 53 20.13 -1.77 20.54
C ARG A 53 19.53 -1.13 21.79
N LEU A 54 18.64 -1.87 22.45
CA LEU A 54 18.04 -1.50 23.72
C LEU A 54 18.46 -2.51 24.79
N SER A 55 18.39 -2.13 26.06
CA SER A 55 18.62 -3.08 27.14
C SER A 55 17.55 -4.17 27.15
N ALA A 56 17.93 -5.37 27.61
CA ALA A 56 17.01 -6.52 27.65
C ALA A 56 15.76 -6.22 28.51
N GLU A 57 15.94 -5.56 29.66
CA GLU A 57 14.85 -5.16 30.55
C GLU A 57 13.80 -4.29 29.84
N VAL A 58 14.24 -3.31 29.04
CA VAL A 58 13.34 -2.44 28.27
C VAL A 58 12.56 -3.26 27.25
N VAL A 59 13.24 -4.12 26.50
CA VAL A 59 12.57 -4.95 25.47
C VAL A 59 11.54 -5.88 26.10
N GLU A 60 11.89 -6.58 27.18
CA GLU A 60 10.98 -7.49 27.87
C GLU A 60 9.77 -6.77 28.46
N ARG A 61 10.01 -5.61 29.11
CA ARG A 61 8.93 -4.80 29.69
C ARG A 61 7.91 -4.40 28.64
N PHE A 62 8.37 -3.93 27.48
CA PHE A 62 7.49 -3.51 26.39
C PHE A 62 6.84 -4.72 25.69
N ARG A 63 7.56 -5.82 25.41
CA ARG A 63 6.98 -7.03 24.81
C ARG A 63 5.84 -7.60 25.66
N ALA A 64 5.96 -7.56 26.98
CA ALA A 64 4.91 -7.97 27.91
C ALA A 64 3.60 -7.14 27.79
N THR A 65 3.64 -5.96 27.14
CA THR A 65 2.42 -5.16 26.85
C THR A 65 1.62 -5.69 25.66
N GLY A 66 2.07 -6.77 25.01
CA GLY A 66 1.37 -7.43 23.91
C GLY A 66 1.55 -6.73 22.56
N PRO A 67 0.67 -7.04 21.58
CA PRO A 67 0.71 -6.45 20.26
C PRO A 67 0.79 -4.91 20.30
N GLY A 68 1.59 -4.34 19.40
CA GLY A 68 1.82 -2.89 19.33
C GLY A 68 2.89 -2.34 20.28
N TRP A 69 3.65 -3.19 20.98
CA TRP A 69 4.71 -2.73 21.90
C TRP A 69 5.77 -1.84 21.22
N GLN A 70 6.07 -2.08 19.94
CA GLN A 70 6.98 -1.25 19.14
C GLN A 70 6.43 0.17 18.91
N SER A 71 5.12 0.32 18.75
CA SER A 71 4.49 1.64 18.65
C SER A 71 4.50 2.34 20.00
N ARG A 72 4.29 1.61 21.11
CA ARG A 72 4.35 2.20 22.45
C ARG A 72 5.73 2.76 22.78
N ILE A 73 6.80 2.05 22.44
CA ILE A 73 8.16 2.56 22.67
C ILE A 73 8.46 3.77 21.77
N ASP A 74 8.02 3.77 20.51
CA ASP A 74 8.11 4.93 19.61
C ASP A 74 7.41 6.17 20.20
N ASP A 75 6.22 6.01 20.78
CA ASP A 75 5.49 7.12 21.41
C ASP A 75 6.17 7.63 22.69
N ILE A 76 6.84 6.76 23.47
CA ILE A 76 7.65 7.19 24.61
C ILE A 76 8.86 8.01 24.13
N LEU A 77 9.53 7.54 23.07
CA LEU A 77 10.70 8.24 22.53
C LEU A 77 10.32 9.63 22.01
N LYS A 78 9.18 9.76 21.31
CA LYS A 78 8.66 11.07 20.87
C LYS A 78 8.45 12.02 22.05
N LYS A 79 7.72 11.56 23.07
CA LYS A 79 7.48 12.36 24.29
C LYS A 79 8.78 12.78 24.97
N ALA A 80 9.78 11.90 25.03
CA ALA A 80 11.07 12.18 25.66
C ALA A 80 11.87 13.28 24.93
N VAL A 81 11.67 13.44 23.62
CA VAL A 81 12.32 14.49 22.81
C VAL A 81 11.40 15.68 22.52
N GLY A 82 10.18 15.71 23.05
CA GLY A 82 9.21 16.80 22.86
C GLY A 82 8.45 16.77 21.52
N LEU A 83 8.26 15.58 20.94
CA LEU A 83 7.44 15.32 19.74
C LEU A 83 6.05 14.76 20.08
#